data_AF-A0A9X0FJ59-F1
#
_entry.id   AF-A0A9X0FJ59-F1
#
_cell.length_a   1.000
_cell.length_b   1.000
_cell.length_c   1.000
_cell.angle_alpha   90.00
_cell.angle_beta   90.00
_cell.angle_gamma   90.00
#
_symmetry.space_group_name_H-M   'P 1'
#
loop_
_entity.id
_entity.type
_entity.pdbx_description
1 polymer ?
#
loop_
_entity_poly.entity_id
_entity_poly.type
_entity_poly.pdbx_seq_one_letter_code
_entity_poly.pdbx_strand_id
1 'polypeptide(L)' 'QMELEIKRERITDSVTKRRTTGGDLGGRRPTFTESQIRTAAKLVRSGEPATQVAKDMGMSRATLYRRIRAL' A
#
# COMPACT_ATOMS: atom_id res chain seq x y z
N GLN A 1 -22.87 -18.98 20.85
CA GLN A 1 -21.44 -19.17 20.58
C GLN A 1 -21.22 -19.78 19.18
N MET A 2 -21.85 -20.92 18.85
CA MET A 2 -21.71 -21.61 17.54
C MET A 2 -22.00 -20.74 16.29
N GLU A 3 -23.09 -19.97 16.25
CA GLU A 3 -23.42 -19.17 15.05
C GLU A 3 -22.37 -18.10 14.72
N LEU A 4 -21.73 -17.54 15.75
CA LEU A 4 -20.69 -16.52 15.57
C LEU A 4 -19.43 -17.14 14.98
N GLU A 5 -19.07 -18.34 15.43
CA GLU A 5 -17.92 -19.10 14.95
C GLU A 5 -18.08 -19.47 13.48
N ILE A 6 -19.25 -20.01 13.10
CA ILE A 6 -19.57 -20.34 11.70
C ILE A 6 -19.49 -19.09 10.80
N LYS A 7 -20.01 -17.95 11.26
CA LYS A 7 -19.92 -16.69 10.51
C LYS A 7 -18.48 -16.22 10.33
N ARG A 8 -17.64 -16.36 11.36
CA ARG A 8 -16.22 -15.99 11.31
C ARG A 8 -15.45 -16.88 10.35
N GLU A 9 -15.65 -18.19 10.42
CA GLU A 9 -15.03 -19.17 9.53
C GLU A 9 -15.34 -18.84 8.06
N ARG A 10 -16.63 -18.62 7.74
CA ARG A 10 -17.05 -18.24 6.38
C ARG A 10 -16.38 -16.96 5.86
N ILE A 11 -16.19 -15.96 6.73
CA ILE A 11 -15.52 -14.70 6.36
C ILE A 11 -14.04 -14.97 6.08
N THR A 12 -13.38 -15.73 6.95
CA THR A 12 -11.97 -16.10 6.80
C THR A 12 -11.73 -16.88 5.50
N ASP A 13 -12.60 -17.84 5.18
CA ASP A 13 -12.50 -18.63 3.96
C ASP A 13 -12.67 -17.77 2.71
N SER A 14 -13.67 -16.87 2.72
CA SER A 14 -13.89 -15.93 1.63
C SER A 14 -12.71 -14.98 1.42
N VAL A 15 -12.12 -14.45 2.50
CA VAL A 15 -10.94 -13.60 2.44
C VAL A 15 -9.72 -14.39 1.95
N THR A 16 -9.54 -15.62 2.40
CA THR A 16 -8.44 -16.50 1.98
C THR A 16 -8.52 -16.78 0.49
N LYS A 17 -9.71 -17.14 -0.02
CA LYS A 17 -9.94 -17.33 -1.45
C LYS A 17 -9.63 -16.09 -2.27
N ARG A 18 -10.03 -14.89 -1.81
CA ARG A 18 -9.69 -13.64 -2.51
C ARG A 18 -8.20 -13.32 -2.48
N ARG A 19 -7.49 -13.64 -1.38
CA ARG A 19 -6.04 -13.48 -1.27
C ARG A 19 -5.31 -14.36 -2.29
N THR A 20 -5.71 -15.62 -2.43
CA THR A 20 -5.04 -16.58 -3.32
C THR A 20 -5.31 -16.29 -4.80
N THR A 21 -6.51 -15.80 -5.14
CA THR A 21 -6.84 -15.44 -6.53
C THR A 21 -6.39 -14.04 -6.93
N GLY A 22 -5.77 -13.27 -6.02
CA GLY A 22 -5.38 -11.87 -6.27
C GLY A 22 -6.55 -10.90 -6.40
N GLY A 23 -7.73 -11.27 -5.87
CA GLY A 23 -8.92 -10.43 -5.88
C GLY A 23 -8.84 -9.26 -4.87
N ASP A 24 -9.79 -8.32 -4.98
CA ASP A 24 -9.86 -7.18 -4.09
C ASP A 24 -10.18 -7.59 -2.64
N LEU A 25 -9.26 -7.27 -1.73
CA LEU A 25 -9.39 -7.51 -0.29
C LEU A 25 -10.12 -6.37 0.43
N GLY A 26 -10.48 -5.31 -0.28
CA GLY A 26 -11.04 -4.09 0.29
C GLY A 26 -9.96 -3.24 1.00
N GLY A 27 -10.39 -2.38 1.91
CA GLY A 27 -9.51 -1.46 2.61
C GLY A 27 -9.16 -0.22 1.81
N ARG A 28 -8.20 0.57 2.31
CA ARG A 28 -7.79 1.83 1.66
C ARG A 28 -7.03 1.52 0.37
N ARG A 29 -7.57 1.97 -0.75
CA ARG A 29 -6.91 1.86 -2.06
C ARG A 29 -5.56 2.60 -2.04
N PRO A 30 -4.51 2.07 -2.70
CA PRO A 30 -3.25 2.77 -2.85
C PRO A 30 -3.47 4.14 -3.52
N THR A 31 -3.04 5.21 -2.85
CA THR A 31 -3.13 6.57 -3.40
C THR A 31 -2.01 6.85 -4.42
N PHE A 32 -0.89 6.14 -4.31
CA PHE A 32 0.29 6.34 -5.18
C PHE A 32 0.63 5.05 -5.93
N THR A 33 0.80 5.18 -7.25
CA THR A 33 1.24 4.09 -8.12
C THR A 33 2.71 3.78 -7.90
N GLU A 34 3.16 2.56 -8.27
CA GLU A 34 4.59 2.25 -8.21
C GLU A 34 5.43 3.15 -9.11
N SER A 35 4.92 3.54 -10.29
CA SER A 35 5.63 4.42 -11.20
C SER A 35 5.91 5.79 -10.58
N GLN A 36 4.94 6.37 -9.86
CA GLN A 36 5.15 7.61 -9.09
C GLN A 36 6.25 7.45 -8.05
N ILE A 37 6.26 6.33 -7.30
CA ILE A 37 7.29 6.07 -6.29
C ILE A 37 8.67 5.87 -6.94
N ARG A 38 8.77 5.19 -8.09
CA ARG A 38 10.04 5.04 -8.84
C ARG A 38 10.57 6.39 -9.32
N THR A 39 9.70 7.29 -9.79
CA THR A 39 10.07 8.66 -10.16
C THR A 39 10.58 9.44 -8.94
N ALA A 40 9.87 9.37 -7.83
CA ALA A 40 10.30 10.00 -6.57
C ALA A 40 11.69 9.52 -6.12
N ALA A 41 11.91 8.20 -6.20
CA ALA A 41 13.19 7.59 -5.85
C ALA A 41 14.33 8.07 -6.76
N LYS A 42 14.07 8.28 -8.06
CA LYS A 42 15.06 8.84 -9.00
C LYS A 42 15.44 10.26 -8.60
N LEU A 43 14.47 11.12 -8.28
CA LEU A 43 14.72 12.51 -7.85
C LEU A 43 15.56 12.56 -6.58
N VAL A 44 15.23 11.75 -5.57
CA VAL A 44 16.01 11.68 -4.33
C VAL A 44 17.44 11.20 -4.61
N ARG A 45 17.62 10.20 -5.49
CA ARG A 45 18.97 9.72 -5.88
C ARG A 45 19.76 10.73 -6.70
N SER A 46 19.10 11.60 -7.47
CA SER A 46 19.77 12.69 -8.19
C SER A 46 20.11 13.89 -7.29
N GLY A 47 19.87 13.78 -5.98
CA GLY A 47 20.24 14.79 -4.99
C GLY A 47 19.11 15.74 -4.59
N GLU A 48 17.89 15.57 -5.11
CA GLU A 48 16.76 16.41 -4.72
C GLU A 48 16.39 16.17 -3.25
N PRO A 49 16.16 17.23 -2.44
CA PRO A 49 15.77 17.06 -1.04
C PRO A 49 14.47 16.26 -0.90
N ALA A 50 14.54 15.12 -0.19
CA ALA A 50 13.38 14.24 0.00
C ALA A 50 12.16 14.93 0.65
N THR A 51 12.39 15.98 1.45
CA THR A 51 11.31 16.81 2.00
C THR A 51 10.53 17.53 0.90
N GLN A 52 11.24 18.09 -0.09
CA GLN A 52 10.64 18.83 -1.20
C GLN A 52 9.91 17.86 -2.14
N VAL A 53 10.58 16.76 -2.53
CA VAL A 53 9.95 15.68 -3.33
C VAL A 53 8.65 15.17 -2.68
N ALA A 54 8.66 14.91 -1.37
CA ALA A 54 7.47 14.44 -0.67
C ALA A 54 6.34 15.48 -0.68
N LYS A 55 6.67 16.76 -0.46
CA LYS A 55 5.72 17.87 -0.47
C LYS A 55 5.08 18.02 -1.86
N ASP A 56 5.87 18.01 -2.91
CA ASP A 56 5.39 18.18 -4.30
C ASP A 56 4.49 17.03 -4.74
N MET A 57 4.76 15.83 -4.24
CA MET A 57 3.91 14.66 -4.49
C MET A 57 2.70 14.56 -3.56
N GLY A 58 2.53 15.47 -2.60
CA GLY A 58 1.43 15.43 -1.64
C GLY A 58 1.49 14.25 -0.68
N MET A 59 2.68 13.77 -0.31
CA MET A 59 2.85 12.69 0.67
C MET A 59 3.77 13.08 1.83
N SER A 60 3.65 12.37 2.95
CA SER A 60 4.61 12.53 4.04
C SER A 60 5.97 11.92 3.68
N ARG A 61 7.07 12.49 4.19
CA ARG A 61 8.43 11.91 4.08
C ARG A 61 8.49 10.46 4.52
N ALA A 62 7.76 10.12 5.59
CA ALA A 62 7.66 8.73 6.08
C ALA A 62 7.02 7.80 5.05
N THR A 63 5.99 8.27 4.34
CA THR A 63 5.36 7.50 3.26
C THR A 63 6.30 7.35 2.07
N LEU A 64 7.01 8.41 1.69
CA LEU A 64 8.02 8.37 0.63
C LEU A 64 9.07 7.27 0.91
N TYR A 65 9.75 7.31 2.05
CA TYR A 65 10.78 6.32 2.37
C TYR A 65 10.22 4.90 2.53
N ARG A 66 9.06 4.74 3.19
CA ARG A 66 8.42 3.42 3.34
C ARG A 66 8.12 2.80 1.99
N ARG A 67 7.62 3.60 1.03
CA ARG A 67 7.28 3.13 -0.31
C ARG A 67 8.52 2.83 -1.13
N ILE A 68 9.56 3.66 -1.06
CA ILE A 68 10.85 3.41 -1.72
C ILE A 68 11.47 2.10 -1.24
N ARG A 69 11.40 1.80 0.06
CA ARG A 69 11.93 0.55 0.64
C ARG A 69 11.10 -0.70 0.28
N ALA A 70 9.82 -0.52 -0.02
CA ALA A 70 8.90 -1.62 -0.30
C ALA A 70 8.78 -1.96 -1.80
N LEU A 71 9.40 -1.16 -2.67
CA LEU A 71 9.59 -1.44 -4.10
C LEU A 71 10.85 -2.27 -4.33
#